data_AF-A0A432RJ75-F1
#
_entry.id   AF-A0A432RJ75-F1
#
_cell.length_a   1.000
_cell.length_b   1.000
_cell.length_c   1.000
_cell.angle_alpha   90.00
_cell.angle_beta   90.00
_cell.angle_gamma   90.00
#
_symmetry.space_group_name_H-M   'P 1'
#
loop_
_entity.id
_entity.type
_entity.pdbx_description
1 polymer ?
#
loop_
_entity_poly.entity_id
_entity_poly.type
_entity_poly.pdbx_seq_one_letter_code
_entity_poly.pdbx_strand_id
1 'polypeptide(L)'
;EQLFSFVVRHFTTLNILAEHQQIHVGGKTFGEVDLLVESEGVTYQFEIALKFYLGFYDEPNGTWIGPNKNDSLQKKTNHAREHQLKILAVSEGKEWLRCVSGGDHVVPNLLVYGRHFYFMKNVSCEFFAHSHWRGGWLRLSDLRLAAPYLSALSEASKPYWITPNIDKPNKKQINNELLLELSERFVHDNRPVLYSCSSTFRPPNSDTFWLFVCPDDW
;
A
#
# COMPACT_ATOMS: atom_id res chain seq x y z
N GLU A 1 1.31 6.14 -8.47
CA GLU A 1 1.25 6.82 -9.78
C GLU A 1 2.59 6.98 -10.51
N GLN A 2 3.45 7.97 -10.19
CA GLN A 2 4.59 8.37 -11.05
C GLN A 2 5.60 7.25 -11.39
N LEU A 3 5.90 6.37 -10.44
CA LEU A 3 6.77 5.22 -10.71
C LEU A 3 6.16 4.24 -11.73
N PHE A 4 4.84 4.06 -11.68
CA PHE A 4 4.15 3.19 -12.63
C PHE A 4 4.17 3.78 -14.04
N SER A 5 3.86 5.07 -14.17
CA SER A 5 4.07 5.84 -15.39
C SER A 5 5.47 5.68 -15.98
N PHE A 6 6.50 5.83 -15.14
CA PHE A 6 7.89 5.59 -15.54
C PHE A 6 8.11 4.16 -16.04
N VAL A 7 7.59 3.15 -15.34
CA VAL A 7 7.70 1.75 -15.75
C VAL A 7 7.04 1.51 -17.11
N VAL A 8 5.82 2.01 -17.31
CA VAL A 8 5.10 1.84 -18.58
C VAL A 8 5.87 2.49 -19.73
N ARG A 9 6.35 3.73 -19.56
CA ARG A 9 7.11 4.46 -20.59
C ARG A 9 8.41 3.78 -21.00
N HIS A 10 9.12 3.17 -20.06
CA HIS A 10 10.49 2.71 -20.30
C HIS A 10 10.64 1.19 -20.43
N PHE A 11 9.69 0.41 -19.94
CA PHE A 11 9.80 -1.04 -19.87
C PHE A 11 8.63 -1.79 -20.52
N THR A 12 7.74 -1.07 -21.21
CA THR A 12 6.65 -1.68 -21.98
C THR A 12 6.58 -1.07 -23.38
N THR A 13 5.80 -1.70 -24.25
CA THR A 13 5.51 -1.22 -25.60
C THR A 13 4.13 -0.55 -25.69
N LEU A 14 3.49 -0.27 -24.55
CA LEU A 14 2.16 0.33 -24.50
C LEU A 14 2.22 1.80 -24.98
N ASN A 15 1.31 2.18 -25.86
CA ASN A 15 1.18 3.56 -26.31
C ASN A 15 0.45 4.35 -25.22
N ILE A 16 1.10 5.35 -24.63
CA ILE A 16 0.47 6.13 -23.55
C ILE A 16 -0.28 7.31 -24.14
N LEU A 17 -1.57 7.40 -23.84
CA LEU A 17 -2.46 8.46 -24.33
C LEU A 17 -2.62 9.57 -23.31
N ALA A 18 -2.69 9.24 -22.01
CA ALA A 18 -2.84 10.21 -20.93
C ALA A 18 -2.30 9.66 -19.61
N GLU A 19 -1.76 10.55 -18.77
CA GLU A 19 -1.23 10.25 -17.43
C GLU A 19 -1.58 11.37 -16.46
N HIS A 20 -2.13 11.00 -15.31
CA HIS A 20 -2.52 11.91 -14.21
C HIS A 20 -3.33 13.11 -14.71
N GLN A 21 -4.29 12.85 -15.61
CA GLN A 21 -5.09 13.90 -16.26
C GLN A 21 -6.39 14.13 -15.52
N GLN A 22 -6.63 15.36 -15.10
CA GLN A 22 -7.88 15.78 -14.49
C GLN A 22 -8.92 16.14 -15.55
N ILE A 23 -10.10 15.53 -15.45
CA ILE A 23 -11.27 15.84 -16.25
C ILE A 23 -12.05 16.95 -15.55
N HIS A 24 -12.35 18.03 -16.28
CA HIS A 24 -13.10 19.17 -15.75
C HIS A 24 -14.44 19.31 -16.47
N VAL A 25 -15.53 19.48 -15.71
CA VAL A 25 -16.89 19.67 -16.21
C VAL A 25 -17.49 20.87 -15.49
N GLY A 26 -17.96 21.87 -16.25
CA GLY A 26 -18.59 23.07 -15.68
C GLY A 26 -17.68 23.82 -14.69
N GLY A 27 -16.37 23.84 -14.94
CA GLY A 27 -15.38 24.49 -14.07
C GLY A 27 -15.04 23.73 -12.79
N LYS A 28 -15.53 22.50 -12.60
CA LYS A 28 -15.22 21.63 -11.46
C LYS A 28 -14.47 20.38 -11.91
N THR A 29 -13.59 19.86 -11.05
CA THR A 29 -12.96 18.55 -11.28
C THR A 29 -14.02 17.46 -11.18
N PHE A 30 -14.23 16.77 -12.29
CA PHE A 30 -15.17 15.65 -12.41
C PHE A 30 -14.53 14.33 -11.99
N GLY A 31 -13.24 14.16 -12.31
CA GLY A 31 -12.47 12.98 -11.96
C GLY A 31 -11.03 13.10 -12.46
N GLU A 32 -10.25 12.07 -12.22
CA GLU A 32 -8.87 11.97 -12.67
C GLU A 32 -8.65 10.60 -13.34
N VAL A 33 -7.86 10.60 -14.40
CA VAL A 33 -7.40 9.39 -15.09
C VAL A 33 -5.93 9.21 -14.77
N ASP A 34 -5.60 8.23 -13.93
CA ASP A 34 -4.21 7.94 -13.54
C ASP A 34 -3.37 7.56 -14.76
N LEU A 35 -3.89 6.64 -15.58
CA LEU A 35 -3.23 6.20 -16.81
C LEU A 35 -4.24 5.69 -17.85
N LEU A 36 -4.09 6.18 -19.08
CA LEU A 36 -4.77 5.69 -20.27
C LEU A 36 -3.73 5.25 -21.29
N VAL A 37 -3.84 4.01 -21.76
CA VAL A 37 -2.94 3.46 -22.78
C VAL A 37 -3.71 2.78 -23.90
N GLU A 38 -3.05 2.61 -25.02
CA GLU A 38 -3.55 1.88 -26.18
C GLU A 38 -2.56 0.77 -26.56
N SER A 39 -3.10 -0.38 -26.92
CA SER A 39 -2.36 -1.52 -27.43
C SER A 39 -3.25 -2.29 -28.38
N GLU A 40 -2.74 -2.56 -29.58
CA GLU A 40 -3.45 -3.34 -30.60
C GLU A 40 -4.87 -2.80 -30.91
N GLY A 41 -5.04 -1.47 -30.91
CA GLY A 41 -6.34 -0.82 -31.14
C GLY A 41 -7.32 -0.88 -29.97
N VAL A 42 -6.92 -1.44 -28.82
CA VAL A 42 -7.73 -1.46 -27.59
C VAL A 42 -7.22 -0.41 -26.62
N THR A 43 -8.12 0.44 -26.13
CA THR A 43 -7.80 1.44 -25.10
C THR A 43 -8.07 0.86 -23.70
N TYR A 44 -7.10 0.98 -22.80
CA TYR A 44 -7.15 0.52 -21.41
C TYR A 44 -7.07 1.72 -20.46
N GLN A 45 -8.00 1.79 -19.52
CA GLN A 45 -7.93 2.70 -18.37
C GLN A 45 -7.33 1.93 -17.19
N PHE A 46 -6.30 2.47 -16.56
CA PHE A 46 -5.74 1.95 -15.32
C PHE A 46 -5.99 2.93 -14.18
N GLU A 47 -6.65 2.46 -13.13
CA GLU A 47 -6.68 3.09 -11.80
C GLU A 47 -5.63 2.38 -10.94
N ILE A 48 -4.70 3.14 -10.37
CA ILE A 48 -3.50 2.60 -9.71
C ILE A 48 -3.49 3.09 -8.26
N ALA A 49 -3.30 2.16 -7.32
CA ALA A 49 -3.17 2.52 -5.91
C ALA A 49 -2.04 1.74 -5.25
N LEU A 50 -1.28 2.42 -4.40
CA LEU A 50 -0.35 1.78 -3.47
C LEU A 50 -0.94 1.84 -2.05
N LYS A 51 -1.25 0.68 -1.48
CA LYS A 51 -1.99 0.55 -0.22
C LYS A 51 -1.39 -0.48 0.72
N PHE A 52 -1.48 -0.21 2.00
CA PHE A 52 -0.97 -1.07 3.07
C PHE A 52 -2.13 -1.30 4.02
N TYR A 53 -2.47 -2.56 4.26
CA TYR A 53 -3.61 -2.90 5.10
C TYR A 53 -3.22 -3.89 6.20
N LEU A 54 -3.71 -3.63 7.39
CA LEU A 54 -3.55 -4.44 8.59
C LEU A 54 -4.86 -5.22 8.76
N GLY A 55 -4.74 -6.55 8.74
CA GLY A 55 -5.87 -7.47 8.85
C GLY A 55 -5.90 -8.18 10.18
N PHE A 56 -7.11 -8.39 10.71
CA PHE A 56 -7.37 -9.27 11.85
C PHE A 56 -7.70 -10.67 11.32
N TYR A 57 -7.05 -11.70 11.86
CA TYR A 57 -7.14 -13.08 11.36
C TYR A 57 -8.51 -13.74 11.60
N ASP A 58 -9.29 -13.23 12.55
CA ASP A 58 -10.49 -13.91 13.05
C ASP A 58 -11.76 -13.68 12.18
N GLU A 59 -11.63 -13.09 10.98
CA GLU A 59 -12.79 -12.86 10.09
C GLU A 59 -12.64 -13.54 8.71
N PRO A 60 -13.65 -14.30 8.25
CA PRO A 60 -13.65 -15.02 6.96
C PRO A 60 -13.40 -14.13 5.73
N ASN A 61 -13.66 -12.83 5.86
CA ASN A 61 -13.43 -11.80 4.84
C ASN A 61 -12.51 -10.67 5.34
N GLY A 62 -11.71 -10.95 6.38
CA GLY A 62 -10.70 -10.09 7.02
C GLY A 62 -10.92 -8.59 6.84
N THR A 63 -11.37 -7.88 7.88
CA THR A 63 -11.40 -6.41 7.83
C THR A 63 -9.98 -5.84 7.68
N TRP A 64 -9.64 -5.44 6.44
CA TRP A 64 -8.34 -4.91 6.04
C TRP A 64 -8.34 -3.38 6.15
N ILE A 65 -7.79 -2.87 7.27
CA ILE A 65 -7.80 -1.44 7.62
C ILE A 65 -6.44 -0.82 7.34
N GLY A 66 -6.42 0.37 6.76
CA GLY A 66 -5.17 1.09 6.54
C GLY A 66 -4.61 1.63 7.87
N PRO A 67 -3.31 1.98 7.96
CA PRO A 67 -2.76 2.66 9.13
C PRO A 67 -3.56 3.90 9.55
N ASN A 68 -4.20 4.57 8.58
CA ASN A 68 -5.30 5.49 8.82
C ASN A 68 -6.62 4.69 8.90
N LYS A 69 -7.22 4.62 10.09
CA LYS A 69 -8.42 3.79 10.37
C LYS A 69 -9.63 4.11 9.47
N ASN A 70 -9.65 5.29 8.84
CA ASN A 70 -10.72 5.65 7.90
C ASN A 70 -10.60 4.96 6.54
N ASP A 71 -9.40 4.46 6.18
CA ASP A 71 -9.11 3.74 4.94
C ASP A 71 -9.30 2.23 5.13
N SER A 72 -9.87 1.57 4.13
CA SER A 72 -9.97 0.11 4.10
C SER A 72 -9.90 -0.41 2.68
N LEU A 73 -9.47 -1.67 2.52
CA LEU A 73 -9.41 -2.31 1.21
C LEU A 73 -10.79 -2.32 0.54
N GLN A 74 -11.83 -2.58 1.32
CA GLN A 74 -13.21 -2.55 0.85
C GLN A 74 -13.61 -1.15 0.37
N LYS A 75 -13.35 -0.09 1.15
CA LYS A 75 -13.68 1.28 0.74
C LYS A 75 -12.92 1.69 -0.52
N LYS A 76 -11.61 1.41 -0.61
CA LYS A 76 -10.81 1.75 -1.81
C LYS A 76 -11.30 1.00 -3.04
N THR A 77 -11.53 -0.31 -2.93
CA THR A 77 -11.98 -1.12 -4.08
C THR A 77 -13.39 -0.76 -4.53
N ASN A 78 -14.31 -0.50 -3.60
CA ASN A 78 -15.65 -0.02 -3.93
C ASN A 78 -15.61 1.35 -4.59
N HIS A 79 -14.85 2.31 -4.04
CA HIS A 79 -14.76 3.64 -4.63
C HIS A 79 -14.16 3.60 -6.05
N ALA A 80 -13.12 2.80 -6.26
CA ALA A 80 -12.52 2.62 -7.58
C ALA A 80 -13.50 2.03 -8.60
N ARG A 81 -14.22 0.96 -8.23
CA ARG A 81 -15.16 0.28 -9.14
C ARG A 81 -16.42 1.08 -9.42
N GLU A 82 -16.98 1.72 -8.40
CA GLU A 82 -18.26 2.41 -8.53
C GLU A 82 -18.12 3.85 -9.03
N HIS A 83 -16.92 4.43 -8.97
CA HIS A 83 -16.69 5.80 -9.43
C HIS A 83 -15.53 5.91 -10.41
N GLN A 84 -14.28 5.68 -9.97
CA GLN A 84 -13.08 6.02 -10.75
C GLN A 84 -13.00 5.29 -12.10
N LEU A 85 -13.31 4.00 -12.12
CA LEU A 85 -13.34 3.18 -13.34
C LEU A 85 -14.57 3.43 -14.24
N LYS A 86 -15.58 4.17 -13.74
CA LYS A 86 -16.78 4.50 -14.50
C LYS A 86 -16.73 5.91 -15.10
N ILE A 87 -15.72 6.73 -14.75
CA ILE A 87 -15.66 8.14 -15.19
C ILE A 87 -15.64 8.26 -16.72
N LEU A 88 -14.98 7.34 -17.44
CA LEU A 88 -14.89 7.35 -18.89
C LEU A 88 -16.07 6.66 -19.60
N ALA A 89 -17.00 6.08 -18.84
CA ALA A 89 -18.18 5.41 -19.39
C ALA A 89 -19.42 6.33 -19.48
N VAL A 90 -19.40 7.48 -18.81
CA VAL A 90 -20.47 8.48 -18.84
C VAL A 90 -20.19 9.57 -19.88
N SER A 91 -21.22 10.36 -20.24
CA SER A 91 -21.18 11.32 -21.34
C SER A 91 -19.98 12.26 -21.31
N GLU A 92 -19.71 12.87 -20.16
CA GLU A 92 -18.64 13.84 -19.99
C GLU A 92 -17.25 13.22 -20.14
N GLY A 93 -17.05 12.03 -19.56
CA GLY A 93 -15.79 11.31 -19.71
C GLY A 93 -15.61 10.69 -21.09
N LYS A 94 -16.69 10.28 -21.76
CA LYS A 94 -16.65 9.84 -23.16
C LYS A 94 -16.26 10.96 -24.11
N GLU A 95 -16.70 12.19 -23.84
CA GLU A 95 -16.28 13.35 -24.62
C GLU A 95 -14.78 13.59 -24.49
N TRP A 96 -14.28 13.60 -23.25
CA TRP A 96 -12.85 13.71 -23.00
C TRP A 96 -12.06 12.57 -23.65
N LEU A 97 -12.55 11.33 -23.53
CA LEU A 97 -11.93 10.15 -24.14
C LEU A 97 -11.84 10.27 -25.66
N ARG A 98 -12.90 10.71 -26.34
CA ARG A 98 -12.89 10.92 -27.80
C ARG A 98 -11.83 11.93 -28.23
N CYS A 99 -11.63 12.99 -27.47
CA CYS A 99 -10.57 13.96 -27.75
C CYS A 99 -9.16 13.38 -27.60
N VAL A 100 -8.97 12.45 -26.66
CA VAL A 100 -7.64 11.91 -26.31
C VAL A 100 -7.28 10.65 -27.10
N SER A 101 -8.22 9.73 -27.32
CA SER A 101 -7.99 8.44 -27.97
C SER A 101 -8.63 8.28 -29.35
N GLY A 102 -9.54 9.19 -29.73
CA GLY A 102 -10.38 9.04 -30.93
C GLY A 102 -11.50 8.00 -30.82
N GLY A 103 -11.57 7.25 -29.72
CA GLY A 103 -12.61 6.27 -29.41
C GLY A 103 -13.51 6.69 -28.26
N ASP A 104 -14.55 5.90 -27.96
CA ASP A 104 -15.51 6.17 -26.87
C ASP A 104 -15.65 5.00 -25.88
N HIS A 105 -14.75 4.02 -25.97
CA HIS A 105 -14.72 2.82 -25.14
C HIS A 105 -13.34 2.58 -24.53
N VAL A 106 -13.33 2.08 -23.31
CA VAL A 106 -12.12 1.63 -22.59
C VAL A 106 -12.37 0.31 -21.90
N VAL A 107 -11.31 -0.47 -21.72
CA VAL A 107 -11.27 -1.59 -20.78
C VAL A 107 -10.75 -1.08 -19.43
N PRO A 108 -11.59 -1.00 -18.38
CA PRO A 108 -11.18 -0.49 -17.08
C PRO A 108 -10.43 -1.57 -16.27
N ASN A 109 -9.31 -1.17 -15.66
CA ASN A 109 -8.44 -2.05 -14.88
C ASN A 109 -8.07 -1.39 -13.55
N LEU A 110 -8.32 -2.08 -12.45
CA LEU A 110 -7.90 -1.64 -11.12
C LEU A 110 -6.62 -2.39 -10.70
N LEU A 111 -5.56 -1.65 -10.42
CA LEU A 111 -4.29 -2.17 -9.93
C LEU A 111 -4.03 -1.66 -8.51
N VAL A 112 -4.29 -2.50 -7.51
CA VAL A 112 -3.97 -2.20 -6.11
C VAL A 112 -2.70 -2.96 -5.71
N TYR A 113 -1.59 -2.22 -5.60
CA TYR A 113 -0.31 -2.71 -5.12
C TYR A 113 -0.12 -2.47 -3.62
N GLY A 114 0.85 -3.15 -3.03
CA GLY A 114 1.35 -2.88 -1.68
C GLY A 114 1.48 -4.15 -0.84
N ARG A 115 1.03 -4.11 0.42
CA ARG A 115 1.28 -5.21 1.36
C ARG A 115 0.15 -5.40 2.37
N HIS A 116 -0.15 -6.67 2.64
CA HIS A 116 -0.97 -7.10 3.76
C HIS A 116 -0.09 -7.38 4.99
N PHE A 117 -0.57 -6.92 6.14
CA PHE A 117 0.05 -7.15 7.44
C PHE A 117 -0.91 -7.97 8.28
N TYR A 118 -0.43 -9.10 8.77
CA TYR A 118 -1.23 -10.05 9.51
C TYR A 118 -1.10 -9.76 11.01
N PHE A 119 -2.23 -9.73 11.73
CA PHE A 119 -2.21 -9.51 13.17
C PHE A 119 -1.47 -10.64 13.89
N MET A 120 -0.45 -10.31 14.66
CA MET A 120 0.32 -11.25 15.46
C MET A 120 -0.33 -11.44 16.84
N LYS A 121 -1.54 -12.05 16.87
CA LYS A 121 -2.30 -12.32 18.10
C LYS A 121 -1.47 -13.07 19.16
N ASN A 122 -0.69 -14.04 18.70
CA ASN A 122 0.35 -14.71 19.48
C ASN A 122 1.66 -14.52 18.73
N VAL A 123 2.58 -13.71 19.26
CA VAL A 123 3.91 -13.55 18.68
C VAL A 123 4.70 -14.82 18.94
N SER A 124 4.72 -15.72 17.95
CA SER A 124 5.25 -17.07 18.11
C SER A 124 6.12 -17.50 16.93
N CYS A 125 6.93 -18.53 17.18
CA CYS A 125 7.71 -19.25 16.17
C CYS A 125 6.86 -19.59 14.93
N GLU A 126 5.65 -20.11 15.16
CA GLU A 126 4.75 -20.54 14.10
C GLU A 126 4.43 -19.39 13.17
N PHE A 127 4.12 -18.19 13.69
CA PHE A 127 3.84 -17.02 12.85
C PHE A 127 4.98 -16.74 11.87
N PHE A 128 6.22 -16.71 12.35
CA PHE A 128 7.39 -16.40 11.51
C PHE A 128 7.80 -17.55 10.58
N ALA A 129 7.48 -18.80 10.95
CA ALA A 129 7.72 -19.97 10.10
C ALA A 129 6.79 -20.03 8.88
N HIS A 130 5.64 -19.34 8.90
CA HIS A 130 4.75 -19.25 7.73
C HIS A 130 5.39 -18.39 6.63
N SER A 131 6.01 -19.07 5.65
CA SER A 131 6.80 -18.44 4.57
C SER A 131 6.06 -17.35 3.78
N HIS A 132 4.73 -17.45 3.68
CA HIS A 132 3.87 -16.49 2.99
C HIS A 132 3.70 -15.16 3.72
N TRP A 133 3.91 -15.10 5.04
CA TRP A 133 3.83 -13.87 5.82
C TRP A 133 5.14 -13.08 5.73
N ARG A 134 5.11 -12.01 4.93
CA ARG A 134 6.21 -11.04 4.81
C ARG A 134 5.93 -9.73 5.52
N GLY A 135 4.81 -9.65 6.24
CA GLY A 135 4.40 -8.49 7.00
C GLY A 135 3.51 -8.88 8.17
N GLY A 136 3.79 -8.33 9.35
CA GLY A 136 2.99 -8.53 10.55
C GLY A 136 2.72 -7.21 11.24
N TRP A 137 1.70 -7.18 12.08
CA TRP A 137 1.48 -6.05 12.97
C TRP A 137 1.11 -6.50 14.38
N LEU A 138 1.48 -5.70 15.37
CA LEU A 138 1.21 -5.94 16.79
C LEU A 138 0.95 -4.63 17.53
N ARG A 139 0.44 -4.76 18.74
CA ARG A 139 0.30 -3.66 19.72
C ARG A 139 1.65 -3.34 20.34
N LEU A 140 1.85 -2.10 20.81
CA LEU A 140 3.07 -1.70 21.47
C LEU A 140 3.39 -2.60 22.68
N SER A 141 2.36 -2.98 23.45
CA SER A 141 2.47 -3.91 24.58
C SER A 141 3.12 -5.25 24.21
N ASP A 142 2.91 -5.71 22.97
CA ASP A 142 3.37 -7.01 22.48
C ASP A 142 4.72 -6.93 21.77
N LEU A 143 5.26 -5.73 21.53
CA LEU A 143 6.49 -5.53 20.76
C LEU A 143 7.66 -6.33 21.33
N ARG A 144 7.76 -6.40 22.67
CA ARG A 144 8.84 -7.13 23.35
C ARG A 144 8.83 -8.64 23.06
N LEU A 145 7.66 -9.21 22.77
CA LEU A 145 7.53 -10.63 22.41
C LEU A 145 8.15 -10.94 21.05
N ALA A 146 8.34 -9.94 20.19
CA ALA A 146 8.95 -10.11 18.87
C ALA A 146 10.49 -10.06 18.89
N ALA A 147 11.10 -9.66 20.01
CA ALA A 147 12.55 -9.54 20.15
C ALA A 147 13.36 -10.81 19.79
N PRO A 148 12.89 -12.04 20.10
CA PRO A 148 13.60 -13.26 19.70
C PRO A 148 13.60 -13.53 18.19
N TYR A 149 12.69 -12.91 17.44
CA TYR A 149 12.41 -13.23 16.05
C TYR A 149 12.82 -12.12 15.08
N LEU A 150 12.80 -10.87 15.55
CA LEU A 150 13.04 -9.68 14.77
C LEU A 150 14.17 -8.85 15.37
N SER A 151 15.02 -8.31 14.49
CA SER A 151 16.13 -7.44 14.87
C SER A 151 16.36 -6.39 13.80
N ALA A 152 17.26 -5.44 14.11
CA ALA A 152 17.76 -4.47 13.14
C ALA A 152 16.62 -3.63 12.50
N LEU A 153 15.71 -3.15 13.35
CA LEU A 153 14.52 -2.38 12.96
C LEU A 153 14.94 -1.05 12.33
N SER A 154 14.48 -0.79 11.12
CA SER A 154 14.66 0.50 10.46
C SER A 154 13.30 1.09 10.10
N GLU A 155 12.99 2.25 10.67
CA GLU A 155 11.72 2.93 10.41
C GLU A 155 11.62 3.31 8.93
N ALA A 156 10.49 2.95 8.31
CA ALA A 156 10.17 3.30 6.95
C ALA A 156 9.45 4.65 6.91
N SER A 157 10.00 5.59 6.13
CA SER A 157 9.40 6.89 5.89
C SER A 157 8.63 6.88 4.58
N LYS A 158 7.46 7.51 4.54
CA LYS A 158 6.80 7.82 3.26
C LYS A 158 7.69 8.75 2.41
N PRO A 159 7.71 8.62 1.08
CA PRO A 159 6.95 7.68 0.25
C PRO A 159 7.59 6.28 0.09
N TYR A 160 8.70 5.98 0.76
CA TYR A 160 9.55 4.80 0.52
C TYR A 160 9.12 3.53 1.27
N TRP A 161 7.84 3.38 1.60
CA TRP A 161 7.32 2.22 2.36
C TRP A 161 7.43 0.87 1.62
N ILE A 162 7.76 0.87 0.34
CA ILE A 162 8.02 -0.36 -0.44
C ILE A 162 9.51 -0.74 -0.49
N THR A 163 10.40 0.17 -0.07
CA THR A 163 11.85 0.00 -0.18
C THR A 163 12.41 -0.30 1.21
N PRO A 164 12.95 -1.51 1.45
CA PRO A 164 13.59 -1.81 2.72
C PRO A 164 14.76 -0.87 2.99
N ASN A 165 14.89 -0.38 4.22
CA ASN A 165 16.02 0.45 4.63
C ASN A 165 17.21 -0.43 5.08
N ILE A 166 17.79 -1.18 4.14
CA ILE A 166 18.83 -2.18 4.42
C ILE A 166 20.15 -1.52 4.85
N ASP A 167 20.46 -0.35 4.28
CA ASP A 167 21.78 0.30 4.44
C ASP A 167 21.81 1.43 5.48
N LYS A 168 20.72 1.68 6.20
CA LYS A 168 20.72 2.71 7.24
C LYS A 168 21.58 2.28 8.44
N PRO A 169 22.49 3.15 8.94
CA PRO A 169 23.37 2.82 10.07
C PRO A 169 22.62 2.71 11.40
N ASN A 170 21.54 3.48 11.58
CA ASN A 170 20.82 3.59 12.85
C ASN A 170 19.67 2.57 12.96
N LYS A 171 20.02 1.27 12.93
CA LYS A 171 19.05 0.19 13.13
C LYS A 171 18.76 0.02 14.62
N LYS A 172 17.49 0.04 15.00
CA LYS A 172 17.02 -0.12 16.37
C LYS A 172 16.92 -1.59 16.75
N GLN A 173 17.06 -1.88 18.03
CA GLN A 173 16.76 -3.19 18.60
C GLN A 173 15.47 -3.11 19.40
N ILE A 174 14.77 -4.23 19.54
CA ILE A 174 13.60 -4.30 20.40
C ILE A 174 14.10 -4.34 21.85
N ASN A 175 14.10 -3.18 22.50
CA ASN A 175 14.57 -2.96 23.87
C ASN A 175 13.71 -1.90 24.58
N ASN A 176 13.99 -1.65 25.87
CA ASN A 176 13.21 -0.69 26.65
C ASN A 176 13.27 0.74 26.11
N GLU A 177 14.39 1.13 25.51
CA GLU A 177 14.56 2.45 24.90
C GLU A 177 13.59 2.65 23.74
N LEU A 178 13.49 1.67 22.83
CA LEU A 178 12.52 1.72 21.72
C LEU A 178 11.07 1.71 22.22
N LEU A 179 10.76 0.93 23.26
CA LEU A 179 9.41 0.89 23.83
C LEU A 179 9.02 2.25 24.43
N LEU A 180 9.94 2.90 25.17
CA LEU A 180 9.73 4.23 25.74
C LEU A 180 9.54 5.28 24.64
N GLU A 181 10.42 5.27 23.64
CA GLU A 181 10.32 6.19 22.49
C GLU A 181 8.97 6.05 21.77
N LEU A 182 8.52 4.83 21.49
CA LEU A 182 7.25 4.60 20.83
C LEU A 182 6.06 4.96 21.73
N SER A 183 6.17 4.71 23.05
CA SER A 183 5.15 5.11 24.01
C SER A 183 4.96 6.63 24.03
N GLU A 184 6.05 7.39 24.15
CA GLU A 184 6.04 8.86 24.09
C GLU A 184 5.50 9.37 22.76
N ARG A 185 5.93 8.77 21.65
CA ARG A 185 5.43 9.13 20.31
C ARG A 185 3.92 8.93 20.19
N PHE A 186 3.39 7.80 20.65
CA PHE A 186 1.97 7.49 20.51
C PHE A 186 1.04 8.36 21.37
N VAL A 187 1.56 9.01 22.41
CA VAL A 187 0.82 10.06 23.14
C VAL A 187 0.55 11.27 22.25
N HIS A 188 1.48 11.62 21.36
CA HIS A 188 1.36 12.80 20.49
C HIS A 188 0.82 12.48 19.10
N ASP A 189 1.06 11.27 18.60
CA ASP A 189 0.68 10.81 17.27
C ASP A 189 0.38 9.31 17.29
N ASN A 190 -0.90 8.95 17.31
CA ASN A 190 -1.37 7.57 17.40
C ASN A 190 -1.34 6.78 16.06
N ARG A 191 -0.59 7.27 15.06
CA ARG A 191 -0.45 6.56 13.78
C ARG A 191 0.54 5.40 13.92
N PRO A 192 0.22 4.20 13.37
CA PRO A 192 1.15 3.08 13.35
C PRO A 192 2.49 3.42 12.69
N VAL A 193 3.57 2.86 13.22
CA VAL A 193 4.93 3.01 12.69
C VAL A 193 5.33 1.76 11.94
N LEU A 194 5.80 1.92 10.70
CA LEU A 194 6.28 0.82 9.87
C LEU A 194 7.79 0.66 10.02
N TYR A 195 8.25 -0.56 10.24
CA TYR A 195 9.64 -0.95 10.25
C TYR A 195 9.92 -2.00 9.18
N SER A 196 11.09 -1.90 8.55
CA SER A 196 11.76 -3.03 7.91
C SER A 196 12.68 -3.69 8.91
N CYS A 197 12.60 -5.02 9.04
CA CYS A 197 13.30 -5.81 10.05
C CYS A 197 14.05 -6.98 9.41
N SER A 198 15.16 -7.38 10.05
CA SER A 198 15.76 -8.70 9.85
C SER A 198 14.96 -9.74 10.63
N SER A 199 14.78 -10.94 10.05
CA SER A 199 14.08 -12.06 10.70
C SER A 199 15.02 -13.26 10.87
N THR A 200 14.97 -13.92 12.03
CA THR A 200 15.77 -15.13 12.30
C THR A 200 15.36 -16.35 11.48
N PHE A 201 14.15 -16.34 10.90
CA PHE A 201 13.63 -17.41 10.04
C PHE A 201 13.99 -17.26 8.57
N ARG A 202 14.70 -16.18 8.20
CA ARG A 202 15.03 -15.88 6.80
C ARG A 202 16.54 -15.68 6.65
N PRO A 203 17.16 -16.18 5.57
CA PRO A 203 18.57 -15.97 5.33
C PRO A 203 18.95 -14.47 5.39
N PRO A 204 20.12 -14.14 5.96
CA PRO A 204 20.67 -12.79 5.84
C PRO A 204 20.73 -12.43 4.35
N ASN A 205 20.08 -11.33 3.96
CA ASN A 205 19.98 -10.79 2.60
C ASN A 205 18.91 -11.39 1.68
N SER A 206 18.08 -12.35 2.11
CA SER A 206 17.07 -12.94 1.21
C SER A 206 15.64 -12.45 1.44
N ASP A 207 15.34 -11.74 2.52
CA ASP A 207 14.01 -11.14 2.71
C ASP A 207 13.89 -10.18 3.89
N THR A 208 13.27 -9.03 3.65
CA THR A 208 12.87 -8.08 4.70
C THR A 208 11.53 -8.51 5.29
N PHE A 209 11.45 -8.59 6.62
CA PHE A 209 10.16 -8.67 7.31
C PHE A 209 9.64 -7.27 7.60
N TRP A 210 8.38 -7.00 7.29
CA TRP A 210 7.77 -5.69 7.53
C TRP A 210 6.91 -5.72 8.80
N LEU A 211 7.15 -4.81 9.73
CA LEU A 211 6.47 -4.76 11.00
C LEU A 211 5.75 -3.43 11.17
N PHE A 212 4.43 -3.45 11.31
CA PHE A 212 3.73 -2.32 11.93
C PHE A 212 3.72 -2.49 13.45
N VAL A 213 4.13 -1.44 14.16
CA VAL A 213 3.86 -1.29 15.59
C VAL A 213 2.74 -0.28 15.74
N CYS A 214 1.65 -0.70 16.37
CA CYS A 214 0.46 0.12 16.59
C CYS A 214 0.35 0.51 18.07
N PRO A 215 -0.23 1.67 18.40
CA PRO A 215 -0.71 1.94 19.75
C PRO A 215 -1.64 0.83 20.28
N ASP A 216 -1.70 0.68 21.60
CA ASP A 216 -2.53 -0.35 22.24
C ASP A 216 -4.04 -0.13 22.00
N ASP A 217 -4.46 1.10 21.70
CA ASP A 217 -5.84 1.54 21.41
C ASP A 217 -6.13 1.72 19.90
N TRP A 218 -5.18 1.40 19.02
CA TRP A 218 -5.34 1.40 17.57
C TRP A 218 -6.50 0.53 17.04
#